data_AF-A0A562I8T7-F1
#
_entry.id   AF-A0A562I8T7-F1
#
_cell.length_a   1.000
_cell.length_b   1.000
_cell.length_c   1.000
_cell.angle_alpha   90.00
_cell.angle_beta   90.00
_cell.angle_gamma   90.00
#
_symmetry.space_group_name_H-M   'P 1'
#
loop_
_entity.id
_entity.type
_entity.pdbx_description
1 polymer ?
#
loop_
_entity_poly.entity_id
_entity_poly.type
_entity_poly.pdbx_seq_one_letter_code
_entity_poly.pdbx_strand_id
1 'polypeptide(L)'
;MNRRTGCAGHTDWCARGHRCNLGEHRSEEIVVDLPGRARAVLVRVRTTAGREHAEVRVRVALAPGQIAARRQLVGLLGDLRHTVTRAAIAARPRPRRGGR
;
A
#
# COMPACT_ATOMS: atom_id res chain seq x y z
N MET A 1 15.03 -18.83 7.86
CA MET A 1 13.58 -18.92 8.11
C MET A 1 13.35 -18.83 9.60
N ASN A 2 12.52 -17.89 10.08
CA ASN A 2 11.88 -17.96 11.40
C ASN A 2 10.64 -17.06 11.38
N ARG A 3 9.50 -17.66 10.98
CA ARG A 3 8.15 -17.11 11.13
C ARG A 3 7.82 -17.11 12.63
N ARG A 4 7.46 -15.95 13.17
CA ARG A 4 6.68 -15.89 14.42
C ARG A 4 5.21 -15.82 14.04
N THR A 5 4.58 -16.99 14.01
CA THR A 5 3.13 -17.17 14.06
C THR A 5 2.63 -16.81 15.45
N GLY A 6 1.91 -15.69 15.58
CA GLY A 6 1.14 -15.31 16.76
C GLY A 6 -0.36 -15.53 16.49
N CYS A 7 -1.00 -16.26 17.40
CA CYS A 7 -2.32 -16.91 17.35
C CYS A 7 -3.54 -16.14 16.81
N ALA A 8 -4.39 -16.93 16.14
CA ALA A 8 -5.87 -16.94 16.17
C ALA A 8 -6.65 -15.82 15.47
N GLY A 9 -7.28 -16.18 14.34
CA GLY A 9 -8.63 -15.73 14.01
C GLY A 9 -8.78 -14.57 13.01
N HIS A 10 -8.94 -14.96 11.74
CA HIS A 10 -9.73 -14.36 10.66
C HIS A 10 -9.02 -13.58 9.55
N THR A 11 -9.11 -14.14 8.34
CA THR A 11 -9.23 -13.39 7.08
C THR A 11 -10.36 -14.01 6.27
N ASP A 12 -11.26 -13.16 5.76
CA ASP A 12 -12.38 -13.51 4.84
C ASP A 12 -13.16 -12.28 4.27
N TRP A 13 -12.72 -11.02 4.24
CA TRP A 13 -11.36 -10.51 4.06
C TRP A 13 -10.69 -10.05 5.37
N CYS A 14 -11.51 -9.72 6.36
CA CYS A 14 -11.35 -9.91 7.81
C CYS A 14 -12.80 -9.99 8.38
N ALA A 15 -13.16 -11.18 8.89
CA ALA A 15 -14.42 -11.66 9.48
C ALA A 15 -15.74 -11.51 8.67
N ARG A 16 -16.20 -12.62 8.09
CA ARG A 16 -17.59 -12.83 7.70
C ARG A 16 -18.45 -12.82 8.98
N GLY A 17 -19.21 -11.75 9.23
CA GLY A 17 -20.20 -11.69 10.30
C GLY A 17 -19.87 -10.86 11.55
N HIS A 18 -18.73 -10.16 11.61
CA HIS A 18 -18.45 -9.27 12.75
C HIS A 18 -18.63 -7.79 12.37
N ARG A 19 -19.44 -7.05 13.13
CA ARG A 19 -19.56 -5.59 13.01
C ARG A 19 -18.29 -4.94 13.54
N CYS A 20 -17.32 -4.69 12.66
CA CYS A 20 -16.19 -3.84 12.99
C CYS A 20 -16.71 -2.40 13.07
N ASN A 21 -16.85 -1.82 14.27
CA ASN A 21 -17.28 -0.43 14.44
C ASN A 21 -16.17 0.58 14.08
N LEU A 22 -15.15 0.13 13.35
CA LEU A 22 -14.10 0.97 12.79
C LEU A 22 -14.60 1.42 11.42
N GLY A 23 -14.49 2.72 11.12
CA GLY A 23 -14.90 3.28 9.83
C GLY A 23 -14.17 2.70 8.61
N GLU A 24 -13.15 1.86 8.85
CA GLU A 24 -12.33 1.20 7.85
C GLU A 24 -11.93 -0.21 8.29
N HIS A 25 -11.89 -1.10 7.31
CA HIS A 25 -11.30 -2.43 7.44
C HIS A 25 -9.95 -2.44 6.72
N ARG A 26 -8.93 -3.08 7.30
CA ARG A 26 -7.54 -3.02 6.84
C ARG A 26 -6.96 -4.43 6.75
N SER A 27 -6.22 -4.72 5.69
CA SER A 27 -5.46 -5.96 5.56
C SER A 27 -4.24 -5.98 6.50
N GLU A 28 -3.60 -7.15 6.62
CA GLU A 28 -2.23 -7.21 7.13
C GLU A 28 -1.30 -6.31 6.31
N GLU A 29 -0.28 -5.77 6.97
CA GLU A 29 0.75 -4.94 6.35
C GLU A 29 1.62 -5.77 5.41
N ILE A 30 1.72 -5.34 4.15
CA ILE A 30 2.77 -5.81 3.24
C ILE A 30 3.95 -4.84 3.39
N VAL A 31 5.04 -5.32 3.97
CA VAL A 31 6.19 -4.48 4.34
C VAL A 31 7.37 -4.75 3.41
N VAL A 32 7.95 -3.67 2.88
CA VAL A 32 9.28 -3.66 2.27
C VAL A 32 10.20 -2.91 3.21
N ASP A 33 11.25 -3.57 3.70
CA ASP A 33 12.18 -3.01 4.66
C ASP A 33 13.62 -3.04 4.11
N LEU A 34 14.27 -1.88 4.13
CA LEU A 34 15.67 -1.68 3.82
C LEU A 34 16.32 -1.09 5.08
N PRO A 35 16.93 -1.92 5.94
CA PRO A 35 17.40 -1.51 7.26
C PRO A 35 18.26 -0.24 7.21
N GLY A 36 17.90 0.73 8.04
CA GLY A 36 18.60 2.02 8.15
C GLY A 36 18.44 2.97 6.95
N ARG A 37 17.69 2.59 5.91
CA ARG A 37 17.60 3.35 4.65
C ARG A 37 16.16 3.70 4.27
N ALA A 38 15.26 2.72 4.24
CA ALA A 38 13.89 2.95 3.83
C ALA A 38 12.93 1.88 4.36
N ARG A 39 11.67 2.26 4.54
CA ARG A 39 10.57 1.34 4.85
C ARG A 39 9.34 1.76 4.06
N ALA A 40 8.72 0.83 3.34
CA ALA A 40 7.42 1.02 2.71
C ALA A 40 6.42 0.02 3.28
N VAL A 41 5.23 0.50 3.58
CA VAL A 41 4.11 -0.31 4.08
C VAL A 41 2.94 -0.13 3.11
N LEU A 42 2.42 -1.22 2.60
CA LEU A 42 1.25 -1.28 1.74
C LEU A 42 0.12 -2.01 2.46
N VAL A 43 -1.06 -1.40 2.48
CA VAL A 43 -2.27 -1.95 3.11
C VAL A 43 -3.43 -1.80 2.14
N ARG A 44 -4.25 -2.84 1.99
CA ARG A 44 -5.57 -2.70 1.34
C ARG A 44 -6.56 -2.22 2.39
N VAL A 45 -7.32 -1.19 2.07
CA VAL A 45 -8.32 -0.58 2.94
C VAL A 45 -9.68 -0.66 2.26
N ARG A 46 -10.72 -1.06 3.00
CA ARG A 46 -12.12 -0.97 2.57
C ARG A 46 -12.86 -0.06 3.53
N THR A 47 -13.50 0.98 3.00
CA THR A 47 -14.33 1.89 3.79
C THR A 47 -15.71 1.29 4.06
N THR A 48 -16.44 1.85 5.03
CA THR A 48 -17.85 1.49 5.29
C THR A 48 -18.76 1.68 4.07
N ALA A 49 -18.43 2.63 3.18
CA ALA A 49 -19.13 2.84 1.91
C ALA A 49 -18.81 1.78 0.84
N GLY A 50 -18.06 0.72 1.18
CA GLY A 50 -17.69 -0.37 0.28
C GLY A 50 -16.60 -0.03 -0.73
N ARG A 51 -15.99 1.17 -0.64
CA ARG A 51 -14.89 1.57 -1.52
C ARG A 51 -13.59 0.96 -1.05
N GLU A 52 -12.82 0.42 -1.98
CA GLU A 52 -11.49 -0.10 -1.70
C GLU A 52 -10.40 0.79 -2.27
N HIS A 53 -9.31 0.93 -1.52
CA HIS A 53 -8.12 1.60 -1.97
C HIS A 53 -6.88 0.94 -1.37
N ALA A 54 -5.74 1.14 -2.04
CA ALA A 54 -4.44 0.83 -1.49
C ALA A 54 -3.93 2.06 -0.73
N GLU A 55 -3.51 1.86 0.52
CA GLU A 55 -2.77 2.85 1.28
C GLU A 55 -1.28 2.48 1.28
N VAL A 56 -0.43 3.45 0.92
CA VAL A 56 1.02 3.29 0.92
C VAL A 56 1.65 4.32 1.84
N ARG A 57 2.45 3.86 2.80
CA ARG A 57 3.24 4.71 3.69
C ARG A 57 4.72 4.44 3.45
N VAL A 58 5.46 5.44 2.98
CA VAL A 58 6.89 5.34 2.68
C VAL A 58 7.69 6.23 3.62
N ARG A 59 8.78 5.71 4.16
CA ARG A 59 9.79 6.45 4.93
C ARG A 59 11.15 6.19 4.30
N VAL A 60 11.92 7.24 4.06
CA VAL A 60 13.27 7.16 3.48
C VAL A 60 14.18 8.08 4.29
N ALA A 61 15.36 7.59 4.66
CA ALA A 61 16.42 8.41 5.24
C ALA A 61 16.96 9.37 4.16
N LEU A 62 17.01 10.66 4.48
CA LEU A 62 17.51 11.67 3.57
C LEU A 62 19.04 11.81 3.67
N ALA A 63 19.66 12.11 2.54
CA ALA A 63 21.08 12.45 2.50
C ALA A 63 21.41 13.64 3.44
N PRO A 64 22.61 13.66 4.05
CA PRO A 64 23.05 14.82 4.80
C PRO A 64 23.21 16.02 3.86
N GLY A 65 22.70 17.18 4.29
CA GLY A 65 22.78 18.42 3.53
C GLY A 65 21.56 18.70 2.63
N GLN A 66 21.16 19.97 2.60
CA GLN A 66 19.88 20.40 2.03
C GLN A 66 19.76 20.14 0.53
N ILE A 67 20.83 20.37 -0.24
CA ILE A 67 20.79 20.22 -1.70
C ILE A 67 20.61 18.74 -2.10
N ALA A 68 21.37 17.84 -1.46
CA ALA A 68 21.28 16.41 -1.72
C ALA A 68 19.90 15.86 -1.31
N ALA A 69 19.40 16.24 -0.14
CA ALA A 69 18.06 15.88 0.33
C ALA A 69 16.96 16.36 -0.64
N ARG A 70 17.04 17.59 -1.17
CA ARG A 70 16.07 18.10 -2.14
C ARG A 70 16.09 17.31 -3.46
N ARG A 71 17.27 16.98 -3.98
CA ARG A 71 17.40 16.14 -5.19
C ARG A 71 16.77 14.76 -4.98
N GLN A 72 17.03 14.15 -3.82
CA GLN A 72 16.43 12.87 -3.44
C GLN A 72 14.90 12.95 -3.37
N LEU A 73 14.35 14.01 -2.77
CA LEU A 73 12.90 14.22 -2.67
C LEU A 73 12.24 14.42 -4.03
N VAL A 74 12.87 15.16 -4.95
CA VAL A 74 12.35 15.36 -6.31
C VAL A 74 12.32 14.04 -7.07
N GLY A 75 13.39 13.23 -6.97
CA GLY A 75 13.42 11.89 -7.56
C GLY A 75 12.33 10.99 -7.00
N LEU A 76 12.23 10.91 -5.67
CA LEU A 76 11.20 10.11 -4.98
C LEU A 76 9.78 10.54 -5.38
N LEU A 77 9.52 11.84 -5.52
CA LEU A 77 8.21 12.34 -5.98
C LEU A 77 7.92 11.90 -7.42
N GLY A 78 8.93 11.92 -8.30
CA GLY A 78 8.80 11.43 -9.68
C GLY A 78 8.44 9.95 -9.74
N ASP A 79 9.12 9.12 -8.94
CA ASP A 79 8.90 7.67 -8.86
C ASP A 79 7.54 7.34 -8.24
N LEU A 80 7.14 8.05 -7.19
CA LEU A 80 5.81 7.91 -6.58
C LEU A 80 4.71 8.28 -7.58
N ARG A 81 4.86 9.39 -8.30
CA ARG A 81 3.92 9.78 -9.35
C ARG A 81 3.79 8.69 -10.40
N HIS A 82 4.92 8.18 -10.91
CA HIS A 82 4.92 7.10 -11.89
C HIS A 82 4.20 5.85 -11.38
N THR A 83 4.54 5.41 -10.16
CA THR A 83 3.96 4.22 -9.52
C THR A 83 2.46 4.36 -9.32
N VAL A 84 1.99 5.49 -8.78
CA VAL A 84 0.56 5.77 -8.56
C VAL A 84 -0.19 5.81 -9.88
N THR A 85 0.34 6.49 -10.90
CA THR A 85 -0.27 6.52 -12.24
C THR A 85 -0.40 5.12 -12.84
N ARG A 86 0.66 4.31 -12.75
CA ARG A 86 0.66 2.92 -13.24
C ARG A 86 -0.38 2.07 -12.52
N ALA A 87 -0.45 2.15 -11.20
CA ALA A 87 -1.46 1.44 -10.40
C ALA A 87 -2.89 1.87 -10.76
N ALA A 88 -3.13 3.18 -10.93
CA ALA A 88 -4.43 3.71 -11.32
C ALA A 88 -4.87 3.26 -12.73
N ILE A 89 -3.93 3.16 -13.67
CA ILE A 89 -4.20 2.65 -15.03
C ILE A 89 -4.48 1.14 -14.99
N ALA A 90 -3.72 0.37 -14.19
CA ALA A 90 -3.91 -1.08 -14.07
C ALA A 90 -5.30 -1.46 -13.53
N ALA A 91 -5.92 -0.58 -12.74
CA ALA A 91 -7.28 -0.75 -12.24
C ALA A 91 -8.38 -0.52 -13.30
N ARG A 92 -8.05 0.10 -14.46
CA ARG A 92 -9.05 0.33 -15.51
C ARG A 92 -9.44 -1.01 -16.16
N PRO A 93 -10.74 -1.33 -16.26
CA PRO A 93 -11.19 -2.51 -16.98
C PRO A 93 -10.63 -2.50 -18.40
N ARG A 94 -10.03 -3.62 -18.85
CA ARG A 94 -9.67 -3.73 -20.27
C ARG A 94 -10.96 -3.62 -21.09
N PRO A 95 -10.97 -2.88 -22.21
CA PRO A 95 -12.12 -2.88 -23.10
C PRO A 95 -12.40 -4.34 -23.48
N ARG A 96 -13.63 -4.79 -23.22
CA ARG A 96 -14.08 -6.12 -23.63
C ARG A 96 -13.90 -6.17 -25.14
N ARG A 97 -12.95 -6.97 -25.65
CA ARG A 97 -12.93 -7.30 -27.07
C ARG A 97 -14.26 -7.99 -27.34
N GLY A 98 -15.14 -7.34 -28.10
CA GLY A 98 -16.42 -7.91 -28.50
C GLY A 98 -16.16 -9.28 -29.12
N GLY A 99 -16.68 -10.33 -28.49
CA GLY A 99 -16.70 -11.65 -29.07
C GLY A 99 -17.53 -11.59 -30.35
N ARG A 100 -16.94 -12.06 -31.44
CA ARG A 100 -17.68 -12.44 -32.65
C ARG A 100 -18.44 -13.73 -32.38
#